data_AF-A0A2G2GK12-F1
#
_entry.id   AF-A0A2G2GK12-F1
#
_cell.length_a   1.000
_cell.length_b   1.000
_cell.length_c   1.000
_cell.angle_alpha   90.00
_cell.angle_beta   90.00
_cell.angle_gamma   90.00
#
_symmetry.space_group_name_H-M   'P 1'
#
loop_
_entity.id
_entity.type
_entity.pdbx_description
1 polymer ?
#
loop_
_entity_poly.entity_id
_entity_poly.type
_entity_poly.pdbx_seq_one_letter_code
_entity_poly.pdbx_strand_id
1 'polypeptide(L)'
;MQIIEKWTLQDTYDYGKKVLAVPHKLNETGLFTDEALARLLDKHPSEKLDVCTMSDDPNYPYRHCTVDFRGHDGATLIKAVKSGQIWMNLREAMNLHPEYKAILGQLHSELETHTGKNKDRRNARGGILISSPTAKVPYHCDPTITHLWHIRGKKRVFVYPINQTFLPDTAYESIVLGEIDQDVPFRAEFEESADAYDLVGGEMVSWPHPSPHRVENQTYCISMVMEFSTKQSAQRNAVMLTNGILRRRYGRAPVFDEAGALERACKSFTGKVLRKLGAHNRHLREDFVKYKLNPDSPDFLDPVTPFLRCF
;
A
#
# COMPACT_ATOMS: atom_id res chain seq x y z
N MET A 1 17.84 19.45 -4.74
CA MET A 1 18.39 18.78 -3.54
C MET A 1 18.22 17.29 -3.75
N GLN A 2 19.26 16.47 -3.58
CA GLN A 2 19.12 15.01 -3.60
C GLN A 2 18.27 14.54 -2.42
N ILE A 3 17.30 13.65 -2.64
CA ILE A 3 16.36 13.23 -1.59
C ILE A 3 16.83 11.95 -0.93
N ILE A 4 17.30 10.96 -1.68
CA ILE A 4 17.81 9.68 -1.16
C ILE A 4 19.24 9.89 -0.68
N GLU A 5 19.54 9.46 0.55
CA GLU A 5 20.84 9.64 1.17
C GLU A 5 21.52 8.32 1.48
N LYS A 6 22.86 8.38 1.63
CA LYS A 6 23.72 7.29 2.09
C LYS A 6 23.52 5.95 1.35
N TRP A 7 23.07 5.99 0.10
CA TRP A 7 22.91 4.80 -0.73
C TRP A 7 24.26 4.14 -1.02
N THR A 8 24.40 2.86 -0.66
CA THR A 8 25.63 2.09 -0.82
C THR A 8 25.57 1.13 -2.03
N LEU A 9 26.73 0.58 -2.41
CA LEU A 9 26.78 -0.47 -3.43
C LEU A 9 26.04 -1.75 -3.00
N GLN A 10 26.01 -2.04 -1.70
CA GLN A 10 25.29 -3.18 -1.15
C GLN A 10 23.77 -2.99 -1.34
N ASP A 11 23.28 -1.76 -1.12
CA ASP A 11 21.86 -1.43 -1.33
C ASP A 11 21.45 -1.62 -2.80
N THR A 12 22.31 -1.23 -3.75
CA THR A 12 22.10 -1.51 -5.18
C THR A 12 21.95 -3.01 -5.46
N TYR A 13 22.80 -3.83 -4.83
CA TYR A 13 22.77 -5.29 -5.01
C TYR A 13 21.52 -5.93 -4.39
N ASP A 14 21.14 -5.50 -3.19
CA ASP A 14 20.04 -6.06 -2.38
C ASP A 14 18.67 -5.53 -2.81
N TYR A 15 18.60 -4.38 -3.51
CA TYR A 15 17.34 -3.77 -3.96
C TYR A 15 16.47 -4.75 -4.76
N GLY A 16 15.27 -5.01 -4.23
CA GLY A 16 14.27 -5.94 -4.76
C GLY A 16 14.55 -7.42 -4.47
N LYS A 17 15.63 -7.76 -3.75
CA LYS A 17 16.00 -9.13 -3.35
C LYS A 17 15.89 -9.36 -1.85
N LYS A 18 16.11 -8.32 -1.05
CA LYS A 18 15.95 -8.33 0.40
C LYS A 18 15.15 -7.11 0.83
N VAL A 19 14.70 -7.13 2.07
CA VAL A 19 14.22 -5.91 2.71
C VAL A 19 15.39 -4.97 2.88
N LEU A 20 15.19 -3.71 2.51
CA LEU A 20 16.18 -2.67 2.48
C LEU A 20 15.59 -1.41 3.08
N ALA A 21 16.32 -0.77 3.99
CA ALA A 21 16.01 0.55 4.53
C ALA A 21 17.12 1.55 4.17
N VAL A 22 16.76 2.72 3.67
CA VAL A 22 17.71 3.79 3.33
C VAL A 22 17.19 5.16 3.77
N PRO A 23 18.06 6.07 4.24
CA PRO A 23 17.65 7.39 4.69
C PRO A 23 17.27 8.32 3.53
N HIS A 24 16.44 9.31 3.82
CA HIS A 24 15.99 10.31 2.86
C HIS A 24 15.61 11.66 3.50
N LYS A 25 15.47 12.70 2.67
CA LYS A 25 15.18 14.08 3.09
C LYS A 25 13.80 14.62 2.73
N LEU A 26 12.80 13.76 2.55
CA LEU A 26 11.43 14.21 2.17
C LEU A 26 10.86 15.26 3.14
N ASN A 27 11.13 15.15 4.44
CA ASN A 27 10.64 16.13 5.41
C ASN A 27 11.26 17.53 5.21
N GLU A 28 12.47 17.64 4.65
CA GLU A 28 13.16 18.90 4.38
C GLU A 28 12.55 19.69 3.21
N THR A 29 11.67 19.05 2.41
CA THR A 29 10.94 19.74 1.35
C THR A 29 9.91 20.76 1.88
N GLY A 30 9.54 20.66 3.16
CA GLY A 30 8.46 21.46 3.75
C GLY A 30 7.04 21.04 3.32
N LEU A 31 6.89 20.03 2.46
CA LEU A 31 5.60 19.57 1.94
C LEU A 31 4.86 18.60 2.87
N PHE A 32 5.51 18.12 3.93
CA PHE A 32 4.98 17.12 4.86
C PHE A 32 4.84 17.63 6.29
N THR A 33 4.83 18.97 6.47
CA THR A 33 4.40 19.59 7.73
C THR A 33 2.89 19.48 7.89
N ASP A 34 2.40 19.64 9.12
CA ASP A 34 0.97 19.55 9.40
C ASP A 34 0.18 20.65 8.66
N GLU A 35 0.75 21.85 8.54
CA GLU A 35 0.13 22.97 7.81
C GLU A 35 0.10 22.71 6.31
N ALA A 36 1.17 22.13 5.75
CA ALA A 36 1.21 21.75 4.34
C ALA A 36 0.21 20.64 4.01
N LEU A 37 0.13 19.63 4.88
CA LEU A 37 -0.80 18.52 4.73
C LEU A 37 -2.27 18.95 4.93
N ALA A 38 -2.55 19.88 5.85
CA ALA A 38 -3.88 20.48 6.00
C ALA A 38 -4.32 21.16 4.69
N ARG A 39 -3.47 22.03 4.12
CA ARG A 39 -3.75 22.67 2.82
C ARG A 39 -3.89 21.67 1.68
N LEU A 40 -3.15 20.56 1.73
CA LEU A 40 -3.26 19.49 0.74
C LEU A 40 -4.62 18.79 0.85
N LEU A 41 -5.06 18.46 2.06
CA LEU A 41 -6.35 17.84 2.33
C LEU A 41 -7.50 18.71 1.81
N ASP A 42 -7.46 20.03 2.03
CA ASP A 42 -8.50 20.97 1.58
C ASP A 42 -8.72 20.97 0.06
N LYS A 43 -7.67 20.68 -0.72
CA LYS A 43 -7.72 20.70 -2.19
C LYS A 43 -7.68 19.32 -2.85
N HIS A 44 -7.49 18.24 -2.08
CA HIS A 44 -7.41 16.90 -2.65
C HIS A 44 -8.83 16.38 -2.92
N PRO A 45 -9.09 15.75 -4.09
CA PRO A 45 -10.43 15.27 -4.42
C PRO A 45 -10.93 14.24 -3.40
N SER A 46 -12.18 14.39 -2.94
CA SER A 46 -12.77 13.55 -1.89
C SER A 46 -12.85 12.09 -2.31
N GLU A 47 -13.08 11.83 -3.60
CA GLU A 47 -13.20 10.49 -4.15
C GLU A 47 -11.85 9.75 -4.18
N LYS A 48 -10.75 10.45 -3.89
CA LYS A 48 -9.40 9.91 -3.74
C LYS A 48 -8.87 9.99 -2.31
N LEU A 49 -9.66 10.50 -1.37
CA LEU A 49 -9.32 10.55 0.05
C LEU A 49 -10.08 9.45 0.81
N ASP A 50 -9.36 8.49 1.37
CA ASP A 50 -9.93 7.60 2.37
C ASP A 50 -9.68 8.19 3.76
N VAL A 51 -10.74 8.33 4.55
CA VAL A 51 -10.66 8.59 5.99
C VAL A 51 -11.34 7.42 6.67
N CYS A 52 -10.55 6.63 7.38
CA CYS A 52 -11.00 5.39 7.98
C CYS A 52 -10.72 5.37 9.48
N THR A 53 -11.61 4.74 10.23
CA THR A 53 -11.30 4.23 11.57
C THR A 53 -11.19 2.71 11.53
N MET A 54 -10.79 2.09 12.64
CA MET A 54 -10.62 0.65 12.75
C MET A 54 -11.87 0.05 13.39
N SER A 55 -12.33 -1.08 12.88
CA SER A 55 -13.47 -1.79 13.48
C SER A 55 -13.04 -2.60 14.69
N ASP A 56 -13.91 -2.62 15.70
CA ASP A 56 -13.83 -3.53 16.84
C ASP A 56 -14.48 -4.90 16.56
N ASP A 57 -14.74 -5.26 15.29
CA ASP A 57 -15.31 -6.56 14.91
C ASP A 57 -14.38 -7.69 15.36
N PRO A 58 -14.81 -8.59 16.27
CA PRO A 58 -13.97 -9.68 16.75
C PRO A 58 -13.50 -10.63 15.64
N ASN A 59 -14.23 -10.73 14.53
CA ASN A 59 -13.89 -11.59 13.40
C ASN A 59 -12.93 -10.93 12.42
N TYR A 60 -12.87 -9.59 12.41
CA TYR A 60 -12.03 -8.80 11.51
C TYR A 60 -11.40 -7.61 12.25
N PRO A 61 -10.56 -7.88 13.27
CA PRO A 61 -9.97 -6.82 14.08
C PRO A 61 -9.13 -5.89 13.20
N TYR A 62 -9.20 -4.58 13.47
CA TYR A 62 -8.49 -3.53 12.74
C TYR A 62 -8.92 -3.31 11.29
N ARG A 63 -9.99 -3.97 10.81
CA ARG A 63 -10.53 -3.72 9.48
C ARG A 63 -10.94 -2.25 9.35
N HIS A 64 -10.46 -1.60 8.30
CA HIS A 64 -10.80 -0.20 8.05
C HIS A 64 -12.30 -0.04 7.75
N CYS A 65 -12.88 0.97 8.39
CA CYS A 65 -14.27 1.42 8.24
C CYS A 65 -14.29 2.90 7.89
N THR A 66 -14.99 3.26 6.82
CA THR A 66 -15.04 4.63 6.33
C THR A 66 -15.73 5.57 7.33
N VAL A 67 -15.15 6.76 7.49
CA VAL A 67 -15.63 7.88 8.28
C VAL A 67 -16.13 8.96 7.32
N ASP A 68 -17.34 9.48 7.55
CA ASP A 68 -17.82 10.68 6.88
C ASP A 68 -17.07 11.90 7.42
N PHE A 69 -16.13 12.41 6.62
CA PHE A 69 -15.32 13.57 6.96
C PHE A 69 -15.85 14.87 6.35
N ARG A 70 -16.96 14.81 5.60
CA ARG A 70 -17.49 15.97 4.86
C ARG A 70 -17.87 17.10 5.81
N GLY A 71 -17.68 18.33 5.36
CA GLY A 71 -17.96 19.53 6.15
C GLY A 71 -16.83 19.95 7.10
N HIS A 72 -15.71 19.23 7.13
CA HIS A 72 -14.54 19.55 7.94
C HIS A 72 -13.34 19.93 7.07
N ASP A 73 -12.55 20.89 7.54
CA ASP A 73 -11.32 21.33 6.87
C ASP A 73 -10.13 20.40 7.18
N GLY A 74 -9.07 20.52 6.38
CA GLY A 74 -7.85 19.75 6.53
C GLY A 74 -7.18 19.93 7.89
N ALA A 75 -7.26 21.13 8.48
CA ALA A 75 -6.72 21.39 9.81
C ALA A 75 -7.44 20.56 10.89
N THR A 76 -8.76 20.43 10.79
CA THR A 76 -9.58 19.59 11.66
C THR A 76 -9.26 18.12 11.46
N LEU A 77 -9.08 17.66 10.22
CA LEU A 77 -8.66 16.28 9.93
C LEU A 77 -7.29 15.94 10.54
N ILE A 78 -6.31 16.85 10.45
CA ILE A 78 -5.00 16.66 11.07
C ILE A 78 -5.12 16.56 12.60
N LYS A 79 -5.94 17.40 13.24
CA LYS A 79 -6.21 17.28 14.69
C LYS A 79 -6.84 15.93 15.04
N ALA A 80 -7.84 15.52 14.27
CA ALA A 80 -8.55 14.28 14.51
C ALA A 80 -7.66 13.04 14.42
N VAL A 81 -6.78 12.97 13.40
CA VAL A 81 -5.83 11.86 13.25
C VAL A 81 -4.80 11.81 14.38
N LYS A 82 -4.38 12.96 14.91
CA LYS A 82 -3.44 12.98 16.05
C LYS A 82 -4.06 12.46 17.34
N SER A 83 -5.36 12.69 17.53
CA SER A 83 -6.06 12.41 18.79
C SER A 83 -6.79 11.08 18.83
N GLY A 84 -7.23 10.56 17.68
CA GLY A 84 -8.16 9.42 17.63
C GLY A 84 -7.59 8.17 16.98
N GLN A 85 -8.50 7.36 16.46
CA GLN A 85 -8.20 6.10 15.77
C GLN A 85 -8.41 6.25 14.27
N ILE A 86 -7.90 7.33 13.68
CA ILE A 86 -8.12 7.67 12.27
C ILE A 86 -6.86 7.39 11.45
N TRP A 87 -7.08 6.81 10.28
CA TRP A 87 -6.10 6.62 9.23
C TRP A 87 -6.61 7.29 7.96
N MET A 88 -5.76 8.11 7.32
CA MET A 88 -6.09 8.76 6.06
C MET A 88 -5.13 8.33 4.95
N ASN A 89 -5.68 8.07 3.77
CA ASN A 89 -4.94 7.78 2.55
C ASN A 89 -5.36 8.72 1.43
N LEU A 90 -4.48 9.64 1.08
CA LEU A 90 -4.65 10.56 -0.03
C LEU A 90 -4.09 9.87 -1.29
N ARG A 91 -4.94 9.09 -1.95
CA ARG A 91 -4.55 8.28 -3.12
C ARG A 91 -4.13 9.19 -4.26
N GLU A 92 -3.00 8.88 -4.90
CA GLU A 92 -2.47 9.66 -6.02
C GLU A 92 -2.19 11.14 -5.66
N ALA A 93 -2.07 11.50 -4.38
CA ALA A 93 -1.67 12.85 -3.97
C ALA A 93 -0.36 13.27 -4.62
N MET A 94 0.59 12.33 -4.73
CA MET A 94 1.87 12.57 -5.39
C MET A 94 1.77 12.69 -6.91
N ASN A 95 0.65 12.32 -7.53
CA ASN A 95 0.45 12.38 -8.98
C ASN A 95 -0.31 13.63 -9.41
N LEU A 96 -1.27 14.08 -8.58
CA LEU A 96 -2.23 15.12 -8.94
C LEU A 96 -1.73 16.53 -8.62
N HIS A 97 -0.96 16.69 -7.55
CA HIS A 97 -0.53 18.01 -7.08
C HIS A 97 0.87 18.34 -7.61
N PRO A 98 1.07 19.45 -8.35
CA PRO A 98 2.32 19.74 -9.07
C PRO A 98 3.58 19.68 -8.21
N GLU A 99 3.52 20.21 -6.99
CA GLU A 99 4.64 20.24 -6.04
C GLU A 99 5.04 18.84 -5.57
N TYR A 100 4.09 17.93 -5.40
CA TYR A 100 4.36 16.54 -5.04
C TYR A 100 4.74 15.69 -6.25
N LYS A 101 4.19 15.98 -7.43
CA LYS A 101 4.52 15.31 -8.70
C LYS A 101 5.97 15.50 -9.10
N ALA A 102 6.52 16.69 -8.87
CA ALA A 102 7.95 16.95 -9.06
C ALA A 102 8.81 16.03 -8.17
N ILE A 103 8.43 15.90 -6.88
CA ILE A 103 9.12 15.02 -5.93
C ILE A 103 9.01 13.55 -6.34
N LEU A 104 7.83 13.06 -6.73
CA LEU A 104 7.65 11.68 -7.17
C LEU A 104 8.54 11.36 -8.40
N GLY A 105 8.57 12.26 -9.38
CA GLY A 105 9.42 12.14 -10.55
C GLY A 105 10.93 12.12 -10.22
N GLN A 106 11.34 12.96 -9.27
CA GLN A 106 12.71 13.00 -8.78
C GLN A 106 13.09 11.69 -8.07
N LEU A 107 12.27 11.21 -7.13
CA LEU A 107 12.54 9.95 -6.42
C LEU A 107 12.68 8.76 -7.36
N HIS A 108 11.83 8.67 -8.39
CA HIS A 108 11.98 7.64 -9.40
C HIS A 108 13.29 7.75 -10.19
N SER A 109 13.71 8.96 -10.53
CA SER A 109 14.98 9.21 -11.23
C SER A 109 16.19 8.85 -10.36
N GLU A 110 16.15 9.20 -9.07
CA GLU A 110 17.20 8.84 -8.11
C GLU A 110 17.27 7.32 -7.89
N LEU A 111 16.13 6.66 -7.66
CA LEU A 111 16.08 5.19 -7.57
C LEU A 111 16.61 4.52 -8.84
N GLU A 112 16.24 5.00 -10.03
CA GLU A 112 16.76 4.47 -11.29
C GLU A 112 18.29 4.62 -11.39
N THR A 113 18.81 5.78 -10.98
CA THR A 113 20.25 6.07 -10.96
C THR A 113 21.00 5.14 -10.00
N HIS A 114 20.49 5.00 -8.78
CA HIS A 114 21.12 4.18 -7.74
C HIS A 114 21.04 2.68 -8.02
N THR A 115 19.92 2.22 -8.57
CA THR A 115 19.65 0.78 -8.74
C THR A 115 20.03 0.25 -10.12
N GLY A 116 20.10 1.12 -11.13
CA GLY A 116 20.16 0.73 -12.54
C GLY A 116 18.91 -0.01 -13.05
N LYS A 117 17.86 -0.13 -12.21
CA LYS A 117 16.64 -0.92 -12.44
C LYS A 117 15.43 0.00 -12.70
N ASN A 118 14.28 -0.61 -12.96
CA ASN A 118 12.97 0.06 -13.10
C ASN A 118 12.86 1.13 -14.20
N LYS A 119 13.75 1.09 -15.20
CA LYS A 119 13.66 1.94 -16.40
C LYS A 119 12.38 1.71 -17.20
N ASP A 120 11.82 0.51 -17.09
CA ASP A 120 10.58 0.10 -17.75
C ASP A 120 9.33 0.27 -16.87
N ARG A 121 9.44 1.05 -15.78
CA ARG A 121 8.33 1.32 -14.86
C ARG A 121 7.10 1.85 -15.59
N ARG A 122 5.93 1.44 -15.11
CA ARG A 122 4.61 1.85 -15.62
C ARG A 122 3.66 2.04 -14.46
N ASN A 123 2.61 2.84 -14.69
CA ASN A 123 1.56 3.11 -13.71
C ASN A 123 2.13 3.58 -12.37
N ALA A 124 3.16 4.43 -12.42
CA ALA A 124 3.79 4.98 -11.23
C ALA A 124 2.78 5.86 -10.47
N ARG A 125 2.55 5.53 -9.21
CA ARG A 125 1.61 6.19 -8.31
C ARG A 125 2.29 6.50 -6.99
N GLY A 126 1.85 7.57 -6.34
CA GLY A 126 2.21 7.83 -4.96
C GLY A 126 1.05 8.40 -4.15
N GLY A 127 0.80 7.79 -3.00
CA GLY A 127 -0.20 8.23 -2.03
C GLY A 127 0.47 8.77 -0.77
N ILE A 128 -0.23 9.63 -0.04
CA ILE A 128 0.22 10.11 1.28
C ILE A 128 -0.66 9.49 2.35
N LEU A 129 -0.01 8.89 3.35
CA LEU A 129 -0.64 8.26 4.49
C LEU A 129 -0.43 9.14 5.73
N ILE A 130 -1.53 9.48 6.39
CA ILE A 130 -1.54 10.24 7.65
C ILE A 130 -2.24 9.35 8.67
N SER A 131 -1.52 8.87 9.67
CA SER A 131 -1.99 7.78 10.52
C SER A 131 -1.90 8.14 12.00
N SER A 132 -2.93 7.77 12.76
CA SER A 132 -2.91 7.92 14.21
C SER A 132 -1.93 6.97 14.89
N PRO A 133 -1.60 7.19 16.18
CA PRO A 133 -0.74 6.29 16.95
C PRO A 133 -1.21 4.83 17.03
N THR A 134 -2.51 4.58 16.91
CA THR A 134 -3.09 3.23 17.05
C THR A 134 -3.43 2.59 15.71
N ALA A 135 -3.34 3.32 14.60
CA ALA A 135 -3.70 2.82 13.29
C ALA A 135 -2.78 1.65 12.88
N LYS A 136 -3.40 0.61 12.32
CA LYS A 136 -2.70 -0.56 11.77
C LYS A 136 -3.13 -0.79 10.33
N VAL A 137 -2.22 -1.32 9.53
CA VAL A 137 -2.56 -1.89 8.22
C VAL A 137 -2.44 -3.41 8.37
N PRO A 138 -3.52 -4.16 8.08
CA PRO A 138 -3.54 -5.61 8.25
C PRO A 138 -2.54 -6.29 7.31
N TYR A 139 -2.40 -7.60 7.49
CA TYR A 139 -1.56 -8.44 6.64
C TYR A 139 -2.10 -8.47 5.20
N HIS A 140 -1.32 -7.94 4.26
CA HIS A 140 -1.71 -7.77 2.87
C HIS A 140 -0.53 -8.00 1.92
N CYS A 141 -0.83 -8.01 0.63
CA CYS A 141 0.16 -8.17 -0.42
C CYS A 141 -0.19 -7.29 -1.63
N ASP A 142 0.79 -6.53 -2.11
CA ASP A 142 0.58 -5.64 -3.25
C ASP A 142 0.85 -6.37 -4.58
N PRO A 143 -0.03 -6.21 -5.60
CA PRO A 143 0.24 -6.69 -6.94
C PRO A 143 1.28 -5.81 -7.68
N THR A 144 1.73 -4.72 -7.07
CA THR A 144 2.75 -3.78 -7.58
C THR A 144 4.03 -3.84 -6.75
N ILE A 145 5.10 -3.26 -7.29
CA ILE A 145 6.30 -2.99 -6.50
C ILE A 145 5.99 -1.76 -5.64
N THR A 146 6.18 -1.89 -4.33
CA THR A 146 5.85 -0.87 -3.34
C THR A 146 7.08 -0.44 -2.55
N HIS A 147 7.19 0.86 -2.31
CA HIS A 147 8.15 1.45 -1.38
C HIS A 147 7.39 2.29 -0.37
N LEU A 148 7.69 2.10 0.91
CA LEU A 148 7.17 2.95 1.97
C LEU A 148 8.23 3.96 2.36
N TRP A 149 7.94 5.23 2.13
CA TRP A 149 8.77 6.36 2.52
C TRP A 149 8.23 6.91 3.84
N HIS A 150 8.86 6.60 4.97
CA HIS A 150 8.42 7.06 6.27
C HIS A 150 9.04 8.43 6.59
N ILE A 151 8.19 9.43 6.80
CA ILE A 151 8.60 10.84 6.81
C ILE A 151 8.63 11.38 8.23
N ARG A 152 7.62 11.07 9.05
CA ARG A 152 7.52 11.51 10.45
C ARG A 152 6.90 10.41 11.30
N GLY A 153 7.32 10.33 12.56
CA GLY A 153 6.77 9.41 13.56
C GLY A 153 7.65 8.18 13.80
N LYS A 154 7.06 7.19 14.46
CA LYS A 154 7.63 5.86 14.69
C LYS A 154 6.62 4.81 14.24
N LYS A 155 7.11 3.87 13.44
CA LYS A 155 6.31 2.82 12.81
C LYS A 155 7.13 1.54 12.75
N ARG A 156 6.46 0.39 12.90
CA ARG A 156 7.06 -0.91 12.65
C ARG A 156 6.45 -1.53 11.39
N VAL A 157 7.30 -1.99 10.49
CA VAL A 157 6.91 -2.77 9.31
C VAL A 157 7.33 -4.20 9.53
N PHE A 158 6.43 -5.14 9.24
CA PHE A 158 6.68 -6.57 9.31
C PHE A 158 6.60 -7.12 7.90
N VAL A 159 7.67 -7.72 7.41
CA VAL A 159 7.75 -8.32 6.07
C VAL A 159 7.97 -9.82 6.22
N TYR A 160 7.26 -10.61 5.43
CA TYR A 160 7.28 -12.06 5.55
C TYR A 160 7.84 -12.71 4.28
N PRO A 161 8.40 -13.92 4.38
CA PRO A 161 8.97 -14.64 3.23
C PRO A 161 7.93 -14.92 2.13
N ILE A 162 8.38 -14.95 0.87
CA ILE A 162 7.54 -15.32 -0.27
C ILE A 162 7.62 -16.84 -0.47
N ASN A 163 6.65 -17.58 0.04
CA ASN A 163 6.47 -19.01 -0.21
C ASN A 163 5.02 -19.43 0.07
N GLN A 164 4.69 -20.70 -0.19
CA GLN A 164 3.33 -21.22 -0.01
C GLN A 164 2.80 -21.17 1.43
N THR A 165 3.64 -20.98 2.44
CA THR A 165 3.21 -20.83 3.84
C THR A 165 2.63 -19.45 4.09
N PHE A 166 3.35 -18.40 3.71
CA PHE A 166 3.01 -16.99 4.03
C PHE A 166 2.19 -16.32 2.92
N LEU A 167 2.45 -16.66 1.66
CA LEU A 167 1.69 -16.20 0.51
C LEU A 167 1.40 -17.37 -0.43
N PRO A 168 0.40 -18.22 -0.12
CA PRO A 168 -0.05 -19.26 -1.03
C PRO A 168 -0.40 -18.66 -2.40
N ASP A 169 -0.12 -19.39 -3.47
CA ASP A 169 -0.45 -18.95 -4.83
C ASP A 169 -1.93 -18.59 -4.95
N THR A 170 -2.80 -19.37 -4.30
CA THR A 170 -4.26 -19.15 -4.27
C THR A 170 -4.65 -17.78 -3.73
N ALA A 171 -3.93 -17.28 -2.71
CA ALA A 171 -4.18 -15.98 -2.11
C ALA A 171 -3.76 -14.84 -3.05
N TYR A 172 -2.56 -14.93 -3.64
CA TYR A 172 -2.10 -13.93 -4.61
C TYR A 172 -2.92 -13.95 -5.92
N GLU A 173 -3.35 -15.14 -6.37
CA GLU A 173 -4.28 -15.31 -7.48
C GLU A 173 -5.58 -14.53 -7.23
N SER A 174 -6.15 -14.59 -6.02
CA SER A 174 -7.39 -13.87 -5.66
C SER A 174 -7.26 -12.35 -5.81
N ILE A 175 -6.12 -11.78 -5.42
CA ILE A 175 -5.82 -10.35 -5.63
C ILE A 175 -5.80 -10.02 -7.13
N VAL A 176 -5.02 -10.78 -7.89
CA VAL A 176 -4.79 -10.52 -9.32
C VAL A 176 -6.04 -10.74 -10.17
N LEU A 177 -6.92 -11.64 -9.73
CA LEU A 177 -8.25 -11.89 -10.28
C LEU A 177 -9.30 -10.87 -9.85
N GLY A 178 -9.01 -10.00 -8.88
CA GLY A 178 -9.97 -9.04 -8.34
C GLY A 178 -11.10 -9.71 -7.57
N GLU A 179 -10.83 -10.81 -6.87
CA GLU A 179 -11.78 -11.48 -5.97
C GLU A 179 -11.78 -10.84 -4.58
N ILE A 180 -10.62 -10.37 -4.17
CA ILE A 180 -10.35 -9.61 -2.95
C ILE A 180 -9.57 -8.35 -3.32
N ASP A 181 -9.46 -7.41 -2.39
CA ASP A 181 -8.58 -6.25 -2.56
C ASP A 181 -7.10 -6.68 -2.42
N GLN A 182 -6.54 -6.60 -1.21
CA GLN A 182 -5.13 -6.97 -0.97
C GLN A 182 -4.89 -7.71 0.35
N ASP A 183 -5.86 -7.69 1.28
CA ASP A 183 -5.79 -8.42 2.54
C ASP A 183 -5.75 -9.94 2.27
N VAL A 184 -4.71 -10.60 2.76
CA VAL A 184 -4.54 -12.06 2.62
C VAL A 184 -4.64 -12.75 3.98
N PRO A 185 -4.95 -14.06 4.03
CA PRO A 185 -5.11 -14.76 5.30
C PRO A 185 -3.86 -14.68 6.19
N PHE A 186 -4.03 -14.20 7.41
CA PHE A 186 -2.99 -14.17 8.44
C PHE A 186 -3.19 -15.31 9.44
N ARG A 187 -2.09 -15.92 9.88
CA ARG A 187 -2.07 -16.89 10.99
C ARG A 187 -1.16 -16.37 12.08
N ALA A 188 -1.56 -16.49 13.34
CA ALA A 188 -0.77 -15.99 14.47
C ALA A 188 0.65 -16.57 14.51
N GLU A 189 0.83 -17.83 14.08
CA GLU A 189 2.14 -18.49 13.95
C GLU A 189 3.10 -17.78 12.98
N PHE A 190 2.61 -16.91 12.10
CA PHE A 190 3.46 -16.15 11.19
C PHE A 190 4.32 -15.12 11.92
N GLU A 191 3.90 -14.63 13.09
CA GLU A 191 4.62 -13.58 13.85
C GLU A 191 6.09 -13.90 14.07
N GLU A 192 6.42 -15.18 14.29
CA GLU A 192 7.79 -15.64 14.55
C GLU A 192 8.71 -15.60 13.32
N SER A 193 8.14 -15.43 12.11
CA SER A 193 8.85 -15.46 10.83
C SER A 193 8.96 -14.10 10.14
N ALA A 194 8.47 -13.03 10.78
CA ALA A 194 8.53 -11.70 10.23
C ALA A 194 9.92 -11.08 10.40
N ASP A 195 10.47 -10.52 9.32
CA ASP A 195 11.51 -9.51 9.44
C ASP A 195 10.85 -8.20 9.86
N ALA A 196 11.14 -7.73 11.08
CA ALA A 196 10.59 -6.51 11.64
C ALA A 196 11.56 -5.33 11.51
N TYR A 197 11.06 -4.21 11.00
CA TYR A 197 11.83 -2.98 10.80
C TYR A 197 11.15 -1.83 11.53
N ASP A 198 11.84 -1.32 12.55
CA ASP A 198 11.46 -0.07 13.22
C ASP A 198 11.95 1.11 12.38
N LEU A 199 11.00 1.88 11.87
CA LEU A 199 11.26 3.08 11.09
C LEU A 199 11.10 4.31 11.97
N VAL A 200 12.05 5.23 11.82
CA VAL A 200 11.94 6.61 12.27
C VAL A 200 11.74 7.53 11.06
N GLY A 201 11.23 8.74 11.30
CA GLY A 201 11.05 9.70 10.22
C GLY A 201 12.35 9.97 9.44
N GLY A 202 12.28 9.86 8.11
CA GLY A 202 13.42 10.03 7.22
C GLY A 202 13.95 8.72 6.61
N GLU A 203 13.18 7.63 6.62
CA GLU A 203 13.62 6.32 6.12
C GLU A 203 12.66 5.74 5.08
N MET A 204 13.20 5.34 3.94
CA MET A 204 12.49 4.50 2.96
C MET A 204 12.72 3.04 3.33
N VAL A 205 11.68 2.22 3.30
CA VAL A 205 11.80 0.76 3.27
C VAL A 205 11.22 0.19 1.98
N SER A 206 11.86 -0.86 1.48
CA SER A 206 11.41 -1.65 0.34
C SER A 206 11.63 -3.13 0.61
N TRP A 207 10.87 -4.00 -0.04
CA TRP A 207 10.96 -5.44 0.09
C TRP A 207 10.85 -6.14 -1.26
N PRO A 208 11.22 -7.44 -1.35
CA PRO A 208 11.03 -8.21 -2.58
C PRO A 208 9.56 -8.24 -2.98
N HIS A 209 9.24 -8.03 -4.25
CA HIS A 209 7.86 -8.17 -4.72
C HIS A 209 7.55 -9.65 -5.04
N PRO A 210 6.45 -10.25 -4.53
CA PRO A 210 5.34 -9.63 -3.81
C PRO A 210 5.28 -10.00 -2.31
N SER A 211 6.32 -9.73 -1.51
CA SER A 211 6.34 -10.09 -0.08
C SER A 211 5.08 -9.57 0.64
N PRO A 212 4.34 -10.45 1.34
CA PRO A 212 3.24 -10.00 2.17
C PRO A 212 3.79 -9.29 3.41
N HIS A 213 3.06 -8.30 3.88
CA HIS A 213 3.53 -7.40 4.93
C HIS A 213 2.37 -6.79 5.71
N ARG A 214 2.68 -6.24 6.89
CA ARG A 214 1.76 -5.47 7.73
C ARG A 214 2.48 -4.33 8.41
N VAL A 215 1.73 -3.36 8.90
CA VAL A 215 2.29 -2.14 9.50
C VAL A 215 1.59 -1.80 10.80
N GLU A 216 2.37 -1.44 11.81
CA GLU A 216 1.89 -0.91 13.08
C GLU A 216 2.47 0.47 13.32
N ASN A 217 1.60 1.46 13.48
CA ASN A 217 2.03 2.77 13.96
C ASN A 217 2.25 2.72 15.49
N GLN A 218 3.21 3.50 15.98
CA GLN A 218 3.47 3.68 17.41
C GLN A 218 3.25 5.14 17.85
N THR A 219 3.24 6.07 16.89
CA THR A 219 2.96 7.50 17.10
C THR A 219 2.11 8.02 15.94
N TYR A 220 1.73 9.30 15.99
CA TYR A 220 1.27 10.00 14.80
C TYR A 220 2.33 9.91 13.70
N CYS A 221 1.93 9.40 12.53
CA CYS A 221 2.85 9.05 11.44
C CYS A 221 2.45 9.72 10.13
N ILE A 222 3.46 10.22 9.42
CA ILE A 222 3.35 10.63 8.02
C ILE A 222 4.22 9.69 7.19
N SER A 223 3.61 9.07 6.19
CA SER A 223 4.32 8.24 5.20
C SER A 223 3.86 8.61 3.79
N MET A 224 4.69 8.29 2.80
CA MET A 224 4.31 8.27 1.39
C MET A 224 4.50 6.84 0.89
N VAL A 225 3.48 6.31 0.22
CA VAL A 225 3.58 5.03 -0.48
C VAL A 225 3.88 5.33 -1.95
N MET A 226 4.87 4.65 -2.52
CA MET A 226 5.19 4.72 -3.94
C MET A 226 5.01 3.35 -4.55
N GLU A 227 4.23 3.28 -5.62
CA GLU A 227 3.85 2.05 -6.29
C GLU A 227 4.12 2.13 -7.79
N PHE A 228 4.61 1.05 -8.39
CA PHE A 228 4.74 0.94 -9.84
C PHE A 228 4.80 -0.53 -10.29
N SER A 229 4.59 -0.74 -11.59
CA SER A 229 4.81 -2.04 -12.25
C SER A 229 6.04 -1.99 -13.16
N THR A 230 6.71 -3.11 -13.32
CA THR A 230 7.75 -3.37 -14.35
C THR A 230 7.22 -4.43 -15.32
N LYS A 231 7.94 -4.71 -16.41
CA LYS A 231 7.60 -5.85 -17.28
C LYS A 231 7.60 -7.16 -16.49
N GLN A 232 8.51 -7.32 -15.52
CA GLN A 232 8.64 -8.53 -14.71
C GLN A 232 7.46 -8.72 -13.76
N SER A 233 7.06 -7.71 -12.98
CA SER A 233 5.89 -7.81 -12.09
C SER A 233 4.60 -7.99 -12.90
N ALA A 234 4.46 -7.27 -14.03
CA ALA A 234 3.33 -7.47 -14.94
C ALA A 234 3.30 -8.90 -15.55
N GLN A 235 4.46 -9.49 -15.85
CA GLN A 235 4.55 -10.88 -16.30
C GLN A 235 4.09 -11.85 -15.21
N ARG A 236 4.56 -11.69 -13.96
CA ARG A 236 4.12 -12.48 -12.81
C ARG A 236 2.61 -12.39 -12.65
N ASN A 237 2.03 -11.19 -12.62
CA ASN A 237 0.59 -11.00 -12.48
C ASN A 237 -0.18 -11.68 -13.62
N ALA A 238 0.33 -11.66 -14.84
CA ALA A 238 -0.32 -12.38 -15.94
C ALA A 238 -0.25 -13.91 -15.78
N VAL A 239 0.87 -14.46 -15.29
CA VAL A 239 0.96 -15.90 -14.97
C VAL A 239 -0.03 -16.27 -13.87
N MET A 240 -0.08 -15.49 -12.79
CA MET A 240 -0.96 -15.74 -11.64
C MET A 240 -2.43 -15.65 -12.04
N LEU A 241 -2.80 -14.73 -12.93
CA LEU A 241 -4.16 -14.68 -13.48
C LEU A 241 -4.51 -15.99 -14.23
N THR A 242 -3.60 -16.49 -15.08
CA THR A 242 -3.82 -17.77 -15.78
C THR A 242 -3.92 -18.93 -14.81
N ASN A 243 -3.01 -19.02 -13.83
CA ASN A 243 -3.04 -20.06 -12.79
C ASN A 243 -4.37 -20.04 -12.02
N GLY A 244 -4.82 -18.85 -11.61
CA GLY A 244 -6.07 -18.68 -10.88
C GLY A 244 -7.29 -19.13 -11.68
N ILE A 245 -7.35 -18.80 -12.98
CA ILE A 245 -8.43 -19.27 -13.89
C ILE A 245 -8.37 -20.78 -14.08
N LEU A 246 -7.18 -21.35 -14.31
CA LEU A 246 -6.99 -22.81 -14.43
C LEU A 246 -7.47 -23.55 -13.18
N ARG A 247 -7.21 -22.98 -12.01
CA ARG A 247 -7.65 -23.53 -10.73
C ARG A 247 -9.16 -23.45 -10.55
N ARG A 248 -9.73 -22.26 -10.70
CA ARG A 248 -11.15 -21.98 -10.40
C ARG A 248 -12.11 -22.57 -11.43
N ARG A 249 -11.70 -22.66 -12.70
CA ARG A 249 -12.60 -23.11 -13.80
C ARG A 249 -12.32 -24.52 -14.30
N TYR A 250 -11.12 -25.05 -14.08
CA TYR A 250 -10.69 -26.33 -14.67
C TYR A 250 -10.10 -27.31 -13.64
N GLY A 251 -10.16 -26.98 -12.34
CA GLY A 251 -9.72 -27.88 -11.26
C GLY A 251 -8.23 -28.20 -11.29
N ARG A 252 -7.40 -27.39 -11.96
CA ARG A 252 -5.95 -27.60 -12.03
C ARG A 252 -5.26 -27.03 -10.80
N ALA A 253 -4.12 -27.59 -10.42
CA ALA A 253 -3.33 -27.10 -9.28
C ALA A 253 -1.93 -26.60 -9.70
N PRO A 254 -1.83 -25.55 -10.53
CA PRO A 254 -0.51 -25.02 -10.92
C PRO A 254 0.22 -24.42 -9.72
N VAL A 255 1.55 -24.49 -9.70
CA VAL A 255 2.39 -23.80 -8.70
C VAL A 255 3.38 -22.90 -9.44
N PHE A 256 3.45 -21.63 -9.07
CA PHE A 256 4.26 -20.62 -9.76
C PHE A 256 5.74 -20.99 -9.75
N ASP A 257 6.26 -21.39 -8.60
CA ASP A 257 7.69 -21.69 -8.40
C ASP A 257 8.14 -22.97 -9.12
N GLU A 258 7.24 -23.93 -9.34
CA GLU A 258 7.50 -25.16 -10.09
C GLU A 258 7.48 -24.96 -11.62
N ALA A 259 6.80 -23.91 -12.10
CA ALA A 259 6.66 -23.67 -13.53
C ALA A 259 7.98 -23.24 -14.19
N GLY A 260 8.36 -23.93 -15.27
CA GLY A 260 9.54 -23.58 -16.06
C GLY A 260 9.40 -22.24 -16.80
N ALA A 261 10.52 -21.71 -17.31
CA ALA A 261 10.53 -20.41 -17.99
C ALA A 261 9.58 -20.33 -19.21
N LEU A 262 9.54 -21.38 -20.03
CA LEU A 262 8.65 -21.46 -21.20
C LEU A 262 7.18 -21.51 -20.78
N GLU A 263 6.85 -22.31 -19.76
CA GLU A 263 5.50 -22.41 -19.23
C GLU A 263 5.03 -21.06 -18.67
N ARG A 264 5.88 -20.36 -17.89
CA ARG A 264 5.60 -19.01 -17.41
C ARG A 264 5.41 -18.02 -18.55
N ALA A 265 6.19 -18.11 -19.63
CA ALA A 265 6.01 -17.26 -20.81
C ALA A 265 4.65 -17.50 -21.49
N CYS A 266 4.27 -18.76 -21.74
CA CYS A 266 2.98 -19.14 -22.29
C CYS A 266 1.82 -18.67 -21.39
N LYS A 267 1.89 -18.96 -20.09
CA LYS A 267 0.88 -18.52 -19.11
C LYS A 267 0.79 -17.00 -19.01
N SER A 268 1.90 -16.28 -19.12
CA SER A 268 1.92 -14.81 -19.13
C SER A 268 1.22 -14.26 -20.37
N PHE A 269 1.45 -14.85 -21.55
CA PHE A 269 0.74 -14.47 -22.76
C PHE A 269 -0.76 -14.74 -22.62
N THR A 270 -1.15 -15.95 -22.22
CA THR A 270 -2.55 -16.33 -21.97
C THR A 270 -3.21 -15.38 -20.98
N GLY A 271 -2.55 -15.03 -19.89
CA GLY A 271 -3.12 -14.15 -18.86
C GLY A 271 -3.32 -12.72 -19.34
N LYS A 272 -2.44 -12.21 -20.20
CA LYS A 272 -2.63 -10.90 -20.84
C LYS A 272 -3.84 -10.91 -21.77
N VAL A 273 -4.03 -11.98 -22.54
CA VAL A 273 -5.21 -12.15 -23.41
C VAL A 273 -6.49 -12.24 -22.55
N LEU A 274 -6.50 -13.12 -21.56
CA LEU A 274 -7.64 -13.32 -20.65
C LEU A 274 -8.03 -12.04 -19.90
N ARG A 275 -7.04 -11.26 -19.44
CA ARG A 275 -7.29 -9.94 -18.82
C ARG A 275 -7.98 -8.98 -19.79
N LYS A 276 -7.50 -8.90 -21.03
CA LYS A 276 -8.13 -8.05 -22.07
C LYS A 276 -9.55 -8.49 -22.40
N LEU A 277 -9.82 -9.79 -22.34
CA LEU A 277 -11.16 -10.37 -22.53
C LEU A 277 -12.07 -10.25 -21.29
N GLY A 278 -11.61 -9.61 -20.20
CA GLY A 278 -12.42 -9.42 -19.00
C GLY A 278 -12.59 -10.68 -18.15
N ALA A 279 -11.71 -11.68 -18.26
CA ALA A 279 -11.79 -12.93 -17.49
C ALA A 279 -11.39 -12.80 -16.00
N HIS A 280 -11.37 -11.57 -15.47
CA HIS A 280 -11.11 -11.25 -14.07
C HIS A 280 -12.36 -10.59 -13.49
N ASN A 281 -12.54 -10.71 -12.19
CA ASN A 281 -13.59 -10.01 -11.48
C ASN A 281 -13.19 -8.55 -11.22
N ARG A 282 -14.18 -7.71 -10.98
CA ARG A 282 -13.96 -6.44 -10.29
C ARG A 282 -14.41 -6.68 -8.85
N HIS A 283 -13.47 -6.65 -7.91
CA HIS A 283 -13.84 -6.63 -6.51
C HIS A 283 -14.61 -5.33 -6.27
N LEU A 284 -15.92 -5.45 -6.01
CA LEU A 284 -16.79 -4.35 -5.64
C LEU A 284 -17.23 -4.62 -4.21
N ARG A 285 -16.41 -4.18 -3.25
CA ARG A 285 -16.82 -4.19 -1.86
C ARG A 285 -17.76 -3.02 -1.64
N GLU A 286 -18.93 -3.30 -1.05
CA GLU A 286 -19.78 -2.25 -0.52
C GLU A 286 -19.03 -1.57 0.64
N ASP A 287 -18.62 -0.32 0.42
CA ASP A 287 -17.95 0.50 1.40
C ASP A 287 -19.00 1.24 2.23
N PHE A 288 -19.27 0.75 3.43
CA PHE A 288 -20.23 1.36 4.34
C PHE A 288 -19.54 2.37 5.25
N VAL A 289 -20.13 3.57 5.32
CA VAL A 289 -19.81 4.59 6.30
C VAL A 289 -20.52 4.26 7.60
N LYS A 290 -19.75 4.14 8.69
CA LYS A 290 -20.29 3.78 10.03
C LYS A 290 -20.09 4.88 11.08
N TYR A 291 -19.23 5.85 10.77
CA TYR A 291 -18.92 6.96 11.66
C TYR A 291 -18.94 8.27 10.87
N LYS A 292 -19.18 9.37 11.57
CA LYS A 292 -18.93 10.73 11.08
C LYS A 292 -17.87 11.39 11.95
N LEU A 293 -17.11 12.30 11.36
CA LEU A 293 -16.17 13.12 12.10
C LEU A 293 -16.94 14.16 12.95
N ASN A 294 -16.61 14.25 14.23
CA ASN A 294 -17.13 15.25 15.16
C ASN A 294 -16.02 15.79 16.08
N PRO A 295 -15.52 17.02 15.87
CA PRO A 295 -14.46 17.61 16.67
C PRO A 295 -14.77 17.80 18.16
N ASP A 296 -16.05 17.77 18.54
CA ASP A 296 -16.49 17.93 19.92
C ASP A 296 -16.54 16.58 20.68
N SER A 297 -16.38 15.46 19.98
CA SER A 297 -16.38 14.12 20.57
C SER A 297 -14.96 13.69 21.01
N PRO A 298 -14.79 12.93 22.11
CA PRO A 298 -13.47 12.57 22.66
C PRO A 298 -12.51 11.93 21.65
N ASP A 299 -13.01 11.11 20.72
CA ASP A 299 -12.22 10.41 19.69
C ASP A 299 -12.39 11.00 18.29
N PHE A 300 -12.98 12.19 18.18
CA PHE A 300 -13.36 12.85 16.93
C PHE A 300 -14.39 12.09 16.08
N LEU A 301 -15.06 11.07 16.64
CA LEU A 301 -15.95 10.17 15.91
C LEU A 301 -17.29 9.99 16.63
N ASP A 302 -18.38 10.12 15.88
CA ASP A 302 -19.71 9.70 16.30
C ASP A 302 -20.20 8.53 15.42
N PRO A 303 -20.85 7.51 15.99
CA PRO A 303 -21.49 6.47 15.20
C PRO A 303 -22.67 7.05 14.40
N VAL A 304 -22.89 6.51 13.21
CA VAL A 304 -24.06 6.82 12.36
C VAL A 304 -24.78 5.55 11.96
N THR A 305 -26.04 5.69 11.50
CA THR A 305 -26.72 4.57 10.83
C THR A 305 -25.94 4.24 9.56
N PRO A 306 -25.48 2.99 9.34
CA PRO A 306 -24.63 2.66 8.21
C PRO A 306 -25.26 3.01 6.87
N PHE A 307 -24.49 3.66 5.98
CA PHE A 307 -24.92 3.97 4.61
C PHE A 307 -23.78 3.75 3.62
N LEU A 308 -24.11 3.51 2.35
CA LEU A 308 -23.10 3.28 1.31
C LEU A 308 -22.34 4.58 1.01
N ARG A 309 -21.01 4.53 0.99
CA ARG A 309 -20.16 5.65 0.61
C ARG A 309 -20.50 6.12 -0.81
N CYS A 310 -20.66 7.43 -0.97
CA CYS A 310 -21.06 8.06 -2.24
C CYS A 310 -20.21 9.29 -2.61
N PHE A 311 -19.00 9.38 -2.08
CA PHE A 311 -18.10 10.55 -2.19
C PHE A 311 -16.63 10.15 -2.27
#